data_AF-A0A166JMX3-F1
#
_entry.id   AF-A0A166JMX3-F1
#
_cell.length_a   1.000
_cell.length_b   1.000
_cell.length_c   1.000
_cell.angle_alpha   90.00
_cell.angle_beta   90.00
_cell.angle_gamma   90.00
#
_symmetry.space_group_name_H-M   'P 1'
#
loop_
_entity.id
_entity.type
_entity.pdbx_description
1 polymer ?
#
loop_
_entity_poly.entity_id
_entity_poly.type
_entity_poly.pdbx_seq_one_letter_code
_entity_poly.pdbx_strand_id
1 'polypeptide(L)'
;MPVPAGSTISSGPDKLLARHIAEANMFLCMVHLRTFQDTFAWPDLAAAFRHGEAGMRLGLLTSASRMTGSKIRKFAFAQMHIAMRMPGPPPDTGLPPITNAEDKAYVDEIFSCETIVLGYANNYYDEDAEESDDEEVLACGRPGCNVTTTAPNDFKRCGGKCPMHIKPYYCSKDCQKQVCVLFLRITSPVHEHLRFAQQDWKRHKAECQRPSDSEEKQVKFTTLQGEKAEVDLSSLKNSKAEIARRITQSYSFIREDKRVPETFATFFAEMEAAVSGNKNGQTPEEFMRMVEKWPKGWVLPHH
;
A
#
# COMPACT_ATOMS: atom_id res chain seq x y z
N MET A 1 -15.11 19.62 -10.56
CA MET A 1 -16.40 20.06 -10.01
C MET A 1 -16.11 20.94 -8.80
N PRO A 2 -16.61 22.18 -8.73
CA PRO A 2 -16.40 23.01 -7.55
C PRO A 2 -17.18 22.41 -6.38
N VAL A 3 -16.51 22.29 -5.23
CA VAL A 3 -17.13 21.83 -3.99
C VAL A 3 -17.90 23.02 -3.40
N PRO A 4 -19.10 22.82 -2.82
CA PRO A 4 -19.81 23.89 -2.11
C PRO A 4 -18.92 24.49 -1.02
N ALA A 5 -18.98 25.82 -0.84
CA ALA A 5 -18.16 26.52 0.13
C ALA A 5 -18.42 25.96 1.56
N GLY A 6 -17.37 25.53 2.25
CA GLY A 6 -17.44 25.04 3.63
C GLY A 6 -17.69 23.54 3.80
N SER A 7 -17.81 22.76 2.72
CA SER A 7 -17.94 21.30 2.83
C SER A 7 -16.60 20.63 3.13
N THR A 8 -16.49 19.96 4.28
CA THR A 8 -15.36 19.08 4.62
C THR A 8 -15.86 17.64 4.75
N ILE A 9 -14.97 16.65 4.59
CA ILE A 9 -15.33 15.23 4.83
C ILE A 9 -15.73 14.98 6.29
N SER A 10 -15.39 15.89 7.20
CA SER A 10 -15.69 15.76 8.63
C SER A 10 -17.13 16.12 9.00
N SER A 11 -17.87 16.92 8.22
CA SER A 11 -19.22 17.36 8.61
C SER A 11 -20.09 17.84 7.44
N GLY A 12 -21.41 17.69 7.59
CA GLY A 12 -22.42 18.23 6.65
C GLY A 12 -23.21 17.16 5.88
N PRO A 13 -24.35 17.55 5.28
CA PRO A 13 -25.20 16.64 4.49
C PRO A 13 -24.49 16.10 3.24
N ASP A 14 -23.48 16.82 2.74
CA ASP A 14 -22.73 16.48 1.52
C ASP A 14 -21.44 15.69 1.78
N LYS A 15 -21.27 15.13 2.99
CA LYS A 15 -20.04 14.41 3.39
C LYS A 15 -19.64 13.30 2.42
N LEU A 16 -20.61 12.53 1.92
CA LEU A 16 -20.34 11.44 0.98
C LEU A 16 -19.85 11.96 -0.38
N LEU A 17 -20.47 13.03 -0.88
CA LEU A 17 -20.06 13.69 -2.11
C LEU A 17 -18.66 14.30 -1.98
N ALA A 18 -18.40 15.03 -0.88
CA ALA A 18 -17.08 15.58 -0.58
C ALA A 18 -16.01 14.50 -0.52
N ARG A 19 -16.31 13.34 0.08
CA ARG A 19 -15.41 12.19 0.11
C ARG A 19 -15.10 11.66 -1.29
N HIS A 20 -16.12 11.44 -2.13
CA HIS A 20 -15.90 10.95 -3.50
C HIS A 20 -15.10 11.94 -4.36
N ILE A 21 -15.34 13.25 -4.21
CA ILE A 21 -14.55 14.27 -4.89
C ILE A 21 -13.10 14.25 -4.42
N ALA A 22 -12.86 14.08 -3.11
CA ALA A 22 -11.52 13.99 -2.56
C ALA A 22 -10.79 12.73 -3.06
N GLU A 23 -11.45 11.57 -3.05
CA GLU A 23 -10.91 10.30 -3.56
C GLU A 23 -10.57 10.40 -5.05
N ALA A 24 -11.45 10.99 -5.87
CA ALA A 24 -11.19 11.21 -7.29
C ALA A 24 -9.99 12.12 -7.54
N ASN A 25 -9.85 13.21 -6.77
CA ASN A 25 -8.67 14.07 -6.84
C ASN A 25 -7.40 13.34 -6.39
N MET A 26 -7.46 12.53 -5.34
CA MET A 26 -6.30 11.74 -4.91
C MET A 26 -5.87 10.71 -5.96
N PHE A 27 -6.84 10.09 -6.64
CA PHE A 27 -6.55 9.21 -7.77
C PHE A 27 -5.83 9.95 -8.90
N LEU A 28 -6.35 11.11 -9.32
CA LEU A 28 -5.72 11.93 -10.37
C LEU A 28 -4.33 12.43 -9.96
N CYS A 29 -4.14 12.80 -8.69
CA CYS A 29 -2.82 13.14 -8.14
C CYS A 29 -1.82 11.98 -8.34
N MET A 30 -2.20 10.74 -8.02
CA MET A 30 -1.35 9.57 -8.24
C MET A 30 -1.05 9.30 -9.72
N VAL A 31 -2.05 9.46 -10.59
CA VAL A 31 -1.86 9.29 -12.04
C VAL A 31 -0.82 10.29 -12.54
N HIS A 32 -0.98 11.57 -12.23
CA HIS A 32 -0.05 12.61 -12.65
C HIS A 32 1.35 12.46 -12.03
N LEU A 33 1.46 12.03 -10.77
CA LEU A 33 2.76 11.73 -10.17
C LEU A 33 3.49 10.60 -10.90
N ARG A 34 2.75 9.57 -11.35
CA ARG A 34 3.34 8.49 -12.13
C ARG A 34 3.75 8.97 -13.51
N THR A 35 2.87 9.70 -14.20
CA THR A 35 3.22 10.31 -15.49
C THR A 35 4.46 11.18 -15.36
N PHE A 36 4.55 12.01 -14.32
CA PHE A 36 5.73 12.82 -14.03
C PHE A 36 7.00 11.98 -13.82
N GLN A 37 6.92 10.81 -13.17
CA GLN A 37 8.09 9.93 -13.03
C GLN A 37 8.60 9.41 -14.38
N ASP A 38 7.71 9.26 -15.36
CA ASP A 38 8.04 8.79 -16.70
C ASP A 38 8.49 9.94 -17.62
N THR A 39 7.84 11.10 -17.53
CA THR A 39 8.02 12.24 -18.45
C THR A 39 8.99 13.29 -17.93
N PHE A 40 9.16 13.40 -16.61
CA PHE A 40 9.83 14.50 -15.93
C PHE A 40 9.29 15.89 -16.36
N ALA A 41 8.00 15.99 -16.70
CA ALA A 41 7.42 17.24 -17.22
C ALA A 41 6.77 18.09 -16.11
N TRP A 42 7.09 19.39 -16.06
CA TRP A 42 6.50 20.35 -15.12
C TRP A 42 4.96 20.38 -15.12
N PRO A 43 4.25 20.31 -16.28
CA PRO A 43 2.78 20.30 -16.28
C PRO A 43 2.17 19.13 -15.50
N ASP A 44 2.77 17.94 -15.58
CA ASP A 44 2.30 16.75 -14.88
C ASP A 44 2.47 16.92 -13.36
N LEU A 45 3.62 17.46 -12.94
CA LEU A 45 3.85 17.74 -11.53
C LEU A 45 2.86 18.79 -11.00
N ALA A 46 2.66 19.91 -11.71
CA ALA A 46 1.69 20.94 -11.33
C ALA A 46 0.26 20.39 -11.25
N ALA A 47 -0.14 19.53 -12.19
CA ALA A 47 -1.43 18.85 -12.15
C ALA A 47 -1.57 17.94 -10.91
N ALA A 48 -0.53 17.18 -10.57
CA ALA A 48 -0.51 16.37 -9.35
C ALA A 48 -0.72 17.23 -8.10
N PHE A 49 -0.05 18.39 -8.00
CA PHE A 49 -0.22 19.32 -6.89
C PHE A 49 -1.62 19.91 -6.81
N ARG A 50 -2.18 20.39 -7.92
CA ARG A 50 -3.57 20.88 -7.97
C ARG A 50 -4.56 19.85 -7.41
N HIS A 51 -4.44 18.60 -7.84
CA HIS A 51 -5.31 17.52 -7.40
C HIS A 51 -5.05 17.12 -5.94
N GLY A 52 -3.79 17.07 -5.51
CA GLY A 52 -3.44 16.87 -4.11
C GLY A 52 -4.05 17.95 -3.20
N GLU A 53 -3.94 19.22 -3.58
CA GLU A 53 -4.45 20.37 -2.84
C GLU A 53 -5.98 20.30 -2.74
N ALA A 54 -6.65 20.02 -3.87
CA ALA A 54 -8.09 19.87 -3.92
C ALA A 54 -8.61 18.77 -2.99
N GLY A 55 -7.95 17.60 -2.94
CA GLY A 55 -8.36 16.53 -2.02
C GLY A 55 -7.99 16.82 -0.55
N MET A 56 -6.86 17.49 -0.29
CA MET A 56 -6.47 17.89 1.06
C MET A 56 -7.39 18.95 1.66
N ARG A 57 -7.85 19.92 0.87
CA ARG A 57 -8.85 20.91 1.30
C ARG A 57 -10.16 20.28 1.75
N LEU A 58 -10.46 19.07 1.28
CA LEU A 58 -11.61 18.30 1.71
C LEU A 58 -11.35 17.46 2.96
N GLY A 59 -10.11 17.41 3.45
CA GLY A 59 -9.71 16.67 4.64
C GLY A 59 -9.22 15.25 4.36
N LEU A 60 -8.90 14.90 3.10
CA LEU A 60 -8.31 13.61 2.76
C LEU A 60 -6.80 13.75 2.60
N LEU A 61 -6.05 13.32 3.61
CA LEU A 61 -4.59 13.21 3.54
C LEU A 61 -4.21 11.77 3.16
N THR A 62 -3.52 11.60 2.04
CA THR A 62 -3.07 10.27 1.58
C THR A 62 -1.56 10.20 1.45
N SER A 63 -1.03 9.00 1.19
CA SER A 63 0.37 8.80 0.82
C SER A 63 0.76 9.61 -0.43
N ALA A 64 -0.16 9.81 -1.38
CA ALA A 64 0.09 10.62 -2.56
C ALA A 64 0.37 12.09 -2.18
N SER A 65 -0.45 12.67 -1.29
CA SER A 65 -0.22 14.00 -0.73
C SER A 65 1.15 14.13 -0.06
N ARG A 66 1.59 13.08 0.65
CA ARG A 66 2.92 13.04 1.30
C ARG A 66 4.07 13.00 0.29
N MET A 67 3.97 12.16 -0.75
CA MET A 67 5.00 12.10 -1.79
C MET A 67 5.14 13.44 -2.53
N THR A 68 3.99 14.05 -2.84
CA THR A 68 3.89 15.40 -3.42
C THR A 68 4.59 16.42 -2.51
N GLY A 69 4.24 16.51 -1.22
CA GLY A 69 4.90 17.41 -0.26
C GLY A 69 6.42 17.19 -0.14
N SER A 70 6.87 15.94 -0.09
CA SER A 70 8.30 15.59 -0.03
C SER A 70 9.08 16.09 -1.26
N LYS A 71 8.49 16.01 -2.45
CA LYS A 71 9.12 16.51 -3.69
C LYS A 71 9.25 18.03 -3.70
N ILE A 72 8.23 18.79 -3.27
CA ILE A 72 8.37 20.26 -3.06
C ILE A 72 9.47 20.57 -2.08
N ARG A 73 9.55 19.84 -0.95
CA ARG A 73 10.54 20.13 0.09
C ARG A 73 11.96 20.03 -0.47
N LYS A 74 12.25 18.96 -1.21
CA LYS A 74 13.54 18.78 -1.90
C LYS A 74 13.80 19.91 -2.89
N PHE A 75 12.77 20.32 -3.65
CA PHE A 75 12.87 21.43 -4.58
C PHE A 75 13.21 22.75 -3.89
N ALA A 76 12.42 23.15 -2.90
CA ALA A 76 12.57 24.39 -2.16
C ALA A 76 13.94 24.47 -1.49
N PHE A 77 14.40 23.35 -0.91
CA PHE A 77 15.72 23.28 -0.31
C PHE A 77 16.85 23.44 -1.34
N ALA A 78 16.73 22.85 -2.53
CA ALA A 78 17.71 23.07 -3.59
C ALA A 78 17.69 24.50 -4.14
N GLN A 79 16.52 25.13 -4.28
CA GLN A 79 16.42 26.54 -4.67
C GLN A 79 17.05 27.45 -3.61
N MET A 80 16.82 27.17 -2.33
CA MET A 80 17.47 27.86 -1.21
C MET A 80 18.99 27.68 -1.22
N HIS A 81 19.48 26.46 -1.49
CA HIS A 81 20.90 26.15 -1.63
C HIS A 81 21.57 27.01 -2.72
N ILE A 82 20.94 27.08 -3.89
CA ILE A 82 21.40 27.90 -5.02
C ILE A 82 21.35 29.40 -4.67
N ALA A 83 20.23 29.87 -4.14
CA ALA A 83 20.04 31.29 -3.81
C ALA A 83 21.02 31.79 -2.74
N MET A 84 21.30 30.96 -1.73
CA MET A 84 22.22 31.27 -0.65
C MET A 84 23.69 30.95 -0.97
N ARG A 85 23.99 30.47 -2.18
CA ARG A 85 25.35 30.08 -2.61
C ARG A 85 26.03 29.14 -1.61
N MET A 86 25.28 28.16 -1.11
CA MET A 86 25.82 27.21 -0.15
C MET A 86 26.96 26.39 -0.79
N PRO A 87 27.99 26.00 -0.03
CA PRO A 87 29.08 25.19 -0.55
C PRO A 87 28.59 23.77 -0.93
N GLY A 88 29.20 23.20 -1.97
CA GLY A 88 28.86 21.88 -2.52
C GLY A 88 27.83 21.92 -3.65
N PRO A 89 27.59 20.80 -4.35
CA PRO A 89 26.52 20.72 -5.32
C PRO A 89 25.15 20.79 -4.60
N PRO A 90 24.13 21.43 -5.20
CA PRO A 90 22.77 21.36 -4.67
C PRO A 90 22.33 19.88 -4.63
N PRO A 91 21.52 19.50 -3.64
CA PRO A 91 21.04 18.12 -3.53
C PRO A 91 20.26 17.73 -4.78
N ASP A 92 20.45 16.50 -5.24
CA ASP A 92 19.65 15.96 -6.34
C ASP A 92 18.18 15.91 -5.91
N THR A 93 17.39 16.79 -6.53
CA THR A 93 15.97 16.90 -6.25
C THR A 93 15.15 15.84 -6.98
N GLY A 94 15.72 15.21 -8.01
CA GLY A 94 14.98 14.40 -8.97
C GLY A 94 13.83 15.18 -9.60
N LEU A 95 14.06 16.47 -9.90
CA LEU A 95 13.12 17.36 -10.58
C LEU A 95 13.79 17.92 -11.84
N PRO A 96 12.99 18.19 -12.90
CA PRO A 96 13.50 18.79 -14.13
C PRO A 96 14.07 20.21 -13.86
N PRO A 97 15.00 20.70 -14.69
CA PRO A 97 15.44 22.09 -14.62
C PRO A 97 14.32 23.05 -15.06
N ILE A 98 14.32 24.29 -14.53
CA ILE A 98 13.49 25.38 -15.06
C ILE A 98 14.25 26.00 -16.23
N THR A 99 13.74 25.85 -17.45
CA THR A 99 14.43 26.29 -18.68
C THR A 99 13.79 27.49 -19.34
N ASN A 100 12.50 27.73 -19.08
CA ASN A 100 11.73 28.78 -19.73
C ASN A 100 10.68 29.39 -18.77
N ALA A 101 9.95 30.39 -19.25
CA ALA A 101 8.93 31.10 -18.45
C ALA A 101 7.70 30.24 -18.14
N GLU A 102 7.39 29.24 -18.98
CA GLU A 102 6.28 28.32 -18.77
C GLU A 102 6.59 27.36 -17.61
N ASP A 103 7.79 26.77 -17.58
CA ASP A 103 8.30 25.97 -16.46
C ASP A 103 8.18 26.73 -15.14
N LYS A 104 8.57 28.01 -15.16
CA LYS A 104 8.46 28.90 -13.99
C LYS A 104 7.00 29.07 -13.55
N ALA A 105 6.07 29.25 -14.48
CA ALA A 105 4.65 29.38 -14.16
C ALA A 105 4.09 28.12 -13.47
N TYR A 106 4.49 26.93 -13.89
CA TYR A 106 4.12 25.68 -13.22
C TYR A 106 4.71 25.59 -11.81
N VAL A 107 5.96 26.02 -11.63
CA VAL A 107 6.60 26.06 -10.30
C VAL A 107 5.89 27.05 -9.37
N ASP A 108 5.54 28.23 -9.86
CA ASP A 108 4.77 29.23 -9.10
C ASP A 108 3.39 28.67 -8.71
N GLU A 109 2.73 27.94 -9.62
CA GLU A 109 1.48 27.23 -9.34
C GLU A 109 1.64 26.17 -8.23
N ILE A 110 2.71 25.38 -8.28
CA ILE A 110 3.04 24.37 -7.26
C ILE A 110 3.20 25.05 -5.88
N PHE A 111 3.90 26.18 -5.80
CA PHE A 111 4.05 26.92 -4.55
C PHE A 111 2.76 27.58 -4.06
N SER A 112 1.79 27.85 -4.94
CA SER A 112 0.47 28.37 -4.55
C SER A 112 -0.44 27.32 -3.87
N CYS A 113 -0.04 26.04 -3.85
CA CYS A 113 -0.75 24.97 -3.16
C CYS A 113 -0.50 25.00 -1.63
N GLU A 114 -0.92 26.09 -0.99
CA GLU A 114 -0.63 26.41 0.41
C GLU A 114 -1.07 25.34 1.41
N THR A 115 -2.17 24.60 1.19
CA THR A 115 -2.63 23.59 2.16
C THR A 115 -1.68 22.39 2.20
N ILE A 116 -1.17 21.95 1.04
CA ILE A 116 -0.10 20.95 0.98
C ILE A 116 1.16 21.49 1.64
N VAL A 117 1.56 22.73 1.33
CA VAL A 117 2.82 23.32 1.78
C VAL A 117 2.81 23.56 3.30
N LEU A 118 1.76 24.18 3.83
CA LEU A 118 1.60 24.53 5.25
C LEU A 118 1.16 23.33 6.09
N GLY A 119 0.31 22.44 5.56
CA GLY A 119 -0.08 21.21 6.23
C GLY A 119 1.12 20.29 6.51
N TYR A 120 2.16 20.39 5.68
CA TYR A 120 3.44 19.71 5.92
C TYR A 120 4.38 20.51 6.84
N ALA A 121 4.40 21.84 6.72
CA ALA A 121 5.20 22.70 7.59
C ALA A 121 4.77 22.62 9.07
N ASN A 122 3.50 22.33 9.35
CA ASN A 122 3.02 22.17 10.73
C ASN A 122 3.32 20.79 11.35
N ASN A 123 3.57 19.74 10.55
CA ASN A 123 4.12 18.47 11.07
C ASN A 123 5.62 18.58 11.40
N TYR A 124 6.28 19.67 10.96
CA TYR A 124 7.69 19.90 11.19
C TYR A 124 8.03 20.15 12.67
N TYR A 125 7.12 20.76 13.44
CA TYR A 125 7.38 21.03 14.87
C TYR A 125 7.03 19.88 15.82
N ASP A 126 6.36 18.83 15.33
CA ASP A 126 6.15 17.59 16.09
C ASP A 126 7.15 16.48 15.69
N GLU A 127 7.76 16.56 14.51
CA GLU A 127 8.82 15.62 14.07
C GLU A 127 10.24 16.14 14.37
N ASP A 128 10.47 17.46 14.50
CA ASP A 128 11.74 18.04 14.97
C ASP A 128 11.78 18.27 16.50
N ALA A 129 10.82 17.71 17.26
CA ALA A 129 10.96 17.51 18.70
C ALA A 129 11.99 16.40 18.95
N GLU A 130 13.23 16.63 18.53
CA GLU A 130 14.35 15.69 18.53
C GLU A 130 13.89 14.29 18.07
N GLU A 131 14.09 13.96 16.79
CA GLU A 131 14.62 12.62 16.48
C GLU A 131 15.94 12.53 17.27
N SER A 132 15.84 12.24 18.57
CA SER A 132 16.84 11.46 19.25
C SER A 132 17.03 10.25 18.35
N ASP A 133 18.28 9.91 18.06
CA ASP A 133 18.66 8.58 17.63
C ASP A 133 18.34 7.54 18.73
N ASP A 134 17.16 7.62 19.35
CA ASP A 134 16.53 6.53 20.06
C ASP A 134 16.09 5.56 18.97
N GLU A 135 17.09 4.84 18.44
CA GLU A 135 16.91 3.69 17.55
C GLU A 135 15.66 2.94 18.01
N GLU A 136 14.56 3.00 17.23
CA GLU A 136 13.26 2.50 17.68
C GLU A 136 13.42 1.02 18.04
N VAL A 137 13.51 0.73 19.35
CA VAL A 137 13.82 -0.61 19.85
C VAL A 137 12.58 -1.46 19.62
N LEU A 138 12.59 -2.22 18.54
CA LEU A 138 11.53 -3.15 18.20
C LEU A 138 11.57 -4.33 19.19
N ALA A 139 10.48 -4.56 19.89
CA ALA A 139 10.32 -5.72 20.78
C ALA A 139 9.51 -6.83 20.11
N CYS A 140 9.86 -8.08 20.42
CA CYS A 140 9.12 -9.23 19.92
C CYS A 140 7.69 -9.22 20.49
N GLY A 141 6.68 -9.27 19.63
CA GLY A 141 5.27 -9.25 20.00
C GLY A 141 4.77 -10.52 20.70
N ARG A 142 5.65 -11.45 21.08
CA ARG A 142 5.28 -12.63 21.87
C ARG A 142 5.32 -12.30 23.37
N PRO A 143 4.20 -12.48 24.11
CA PRO A 143 4.19 -12.48 25.56
C PRO A 143 5.33 -13.29 26.19
N GLY A 144 6.17 -12.64 26.99
CA GLY A 144 7.32 -13.26 27.67
C GLY A 144 8.57 -13.47 26.81
N CYS A 145 8.60 -12.96 25.57
CA CYS A 145 9.82 -12.94 24.77
C CYS A 145 10.52 -11.59 24.91
N ASN A 146 11.70 -11.57 25.51
CA ASN A 146 12.46 -10.35 25.78
C ASN A 146 13.42 -9.96 24.65
N VAL A 147 13.28 -10.55 23.46
CA VAL A 147 14.14 -10.22 22.32
C VAL A 147 13.73 -8.86 21.77
N THR A 148 14.71 -7.96 21.69
CA THR A 148 14.59 -6.65 21.06
C THR A 148 15.61 -6.52 19.92
N THR A 149 15.36 -5.62 18.97
CA THR A 149 16.32 -5.26 17.92
C THR A 149 16.11 -3.81 17.52
N THR A 150 17.17 -3.16 17.07
CA THR A 150 17.09 -1.85 16.41
C THR A 150 17.10 -1.98 14.89
N ALA A 151 17.29 -3.19 14.36
CA ALA A 151 17.24 -3.50 12.93
C ALA A 151 15.90 -4.17 12.56
N PRO A 152 15.00 -3.49 11.82
CA PRO A 152 13.70 -4.05 11.42
C PRO A 152 13.77 -5.36 10.63
N ASN A 153 14.90 -5.63 9.96
CA ASN A 153 15.12 -6.82 9.15
C ASN A 153 15.32 -8.10 9.99
N ASP A 154 15.71 -7.98 11.25
CA ASP A 154 15.90 -9.12 12.14
C ASP A 154 14.57 -9.72 12.59
N PHE A 155 13.50 -8.92 12.54
CA PHE A 155 12.18 -9.34 12.94
C PHE A 155 11.28 -9.58 11.73
N LYS A 156 10.40 -10.58 11.87
CA LYS A 156 9.38 -10.90 10.88
C LYS A 156 8.05 -10.34 11.34
N ARG A 157 7.41 -9.56 10.47
CA ARG A 157 6.03 -9.12 10.70
C ARG A 157 5.08 -10.32 10.68
N CYS A 158 3.91 -10.16 11.31
CA CYS A 158 2.85 -11.16 11.26
C CYS A 158 2.55 -11.63 9.81
N GLY A 159 2.09 -12.86 9.61
CA GLY A 159 1.76 -13.42 8.29
C GLY A 159 0.30 -13.21 7.91
N GLY A 160 -0.53 -12.75 8.85
CA GLY A 160 -1.95 -12.52 8.64
C GLY A 160 -2.26 -11.28 7.79
N LYS A 161 -3.55 -11.14 7.46
CA LYS A 161 -4.14 -10.05 6.65
C LYS A 161 -4.31 -8.71 7.39
N CYS A 162 -3.58 -8.53 8.48
CA CYS A 162 -3.79 -7.41 9.38
C CYS A 162 -3.25 -6.13 8.73
N PRO A 163 -3.92 -4.97 8.93
CA PRO A 163 -3.45 -3.69 8.44
C PRO A 163 -1.99 -3.42 8.83
N MET A 164 -1.21 -2.84 7.92
CA MET A 164 0.24 -2.70 8.07
C MET A 164 0.65 -1.93 9.34
N HIS A 165 -0.17 -0.97 9.76
CA HIS A 165 0.07 -0.10 10.91
C HIS A 165 -0.20 -0.78 12.27
N ILE A 166 -0.85 -1.95 12.31
CA ILE A 166 -1.11 -2.72 13.55
C ILE A 166 -0.43 -4.10 13.52
N LYS A 167 0.54 -4.29 12.64
CA LYS A 167 1.10 -5.61 12.35
C LYS A 167 2.31 -5.88 13.25
N PRO A 168 2.19 -6.75 14.27
CA PRO A 168 3.26 -6.96 15.24
C PRO A 168 4.47 -7.63 14.58
N TYR A 169 5.64 -7.40 15.19
CA TYR A 169 6.91 -7.99 14.80
C TYR A 169 7.26 -9.18 15.70
N TYR A 170 7.94 -10.19 15.16
CA TYR A 170 8.37 -11.37 15.88
C TYR A 170 9.81 -11.72 15.55
N CYS A 171 10.62 -12.03 16.55
CA CYS A 171 12.01 -12.46 16.34
C CYS A 171 12.11 -13.82 15.62
N SER A 172 11.05 -14.62 15.59
CA SER A 172 11.03 -15.92 14.91
C SER A 172 9.63 -16.34 14.49
N LYS A 173 9.55 -17.28 13.54
CA LYS A 173 8.28 -17.93 13.15
C LYS A 173 7.65 -18.69 14.31
N ASP A 174 8.45 -19.22 15.23
CA ASP A 174 7.94 -19.96 16.37
C ASP A 174 7.34 -19.03 17.42
N CYS A 175 7.94 -17.86 17.65
CA CYS A 175 7.32 -16.83 18.49
C CYS A 175 5.97 -16.38 17.93
N GLN A 176 5.91 -16.17 16.62
CA GLN A 176 4.66 -15.88 15.92
C GLN A 176 3.62 -17.01 16.08
N LYS A 177 4.00 -18.26 15.82
CA LYS A 177 3.12 -19.43 15.96
C LYS A 177 2.61 -19.59 17.38
N GLN A 178 3.46 -19.37 18.38
CA GLN A 178 3.07 -19.48 19.78
C GLN A 178 2.06 -18.39 20.15
N VAL A 179 2.17 -17.16 19.64
CA VAL A 179 1.10 -16.17 19.83
C VAL A 179 -0.20 -16.61 19.15
N CYS A 180 -0.12 -17.20 17.96
CA CYS A 180 -1.28 -17.73 17.27
C CYS A 180 -1.95 -18.91 18.01
N VAL A 181 -1.17 -19.80 18.64
CA VAL A 181 -1.65 -21.02 19.31
C VAL A 181 -2.06 -20.78 20.77
N LEU A 182 -1.30 -19.97 21.53
CA LEU A 182 -1.53 -19.74 22.96
C LEU A 182 -2.84 -18.96 23.21
N PHE A 183 -3.26 -18.11 22.26
CA PHE A 183 -4.49 -17.31 22.38
C PHE A 183 -5.78 -18.07 22.01
N LEU A 184 -5.68 -19.29 21.48
CA LEU A 184 -6.82 -20.20 21.34
C LEU A 184 -7.15 -20.92 22.66
N ARG A 185 -6.31 -20.82 23.71
CA ARG A 185 -6.44 -21.67 24.90
C ARG A 185 -6.36 -21.01 26.28
N ILE A 186 -6.20 -19.69 26.44
CA ILE A 186 -6.01 -19.10 27.78
C ILE A 186 -6.89 -17.88 28.04
N THR A 187 -7.84 -18.04 28.96
CA THR A 187 -8.43 -16.99 29.82
C THR A 187 -7.72 -17.02 31.17
N SER A 188 -6.71 -16.17 31.41
CA SER A 188 -6.23 -15.97 32.80
C SER A 188 -5.52 -14.62 32.97
N PRO A 189 -5.71 -13.90 34.10
CA PRO A 189 -5.32 -12.50 34.26
C PRO A 189 -4.21 -12.34 35.30
N VAL A 190 -2.95 -12.63 34.97
CA VAL A 190 -1.82 -12.29 35.85
C VAL A 190 -0.64 -11.85 35.00
N HIS A 191 -0.18 -10.60 35.23
CA HIS A 191 1.02 -9.90 34.73
C HIS A 191 0.72 -8.56 34.01
N GLU A 192 1.25 -7.48 34.60
CA GLU A 192 0.98 -6.09 34.25
C GLU A 192 1.79 -5.60 33.03
N HIS A 193 3.01 -6.13 32.81
CA HIS A 193 3.79 -5.92 31.58
C HIS A 193 3.20 -6.61 30.34
N LEU A 194 2.22 -7.49 30.50
CA LEU A 194 1.47 -8.07 29.38
C LEU A 194 0.37 -7.14 28.88
N ARG A 195 0.00 -6.06 29.60
CA ARG A 195 -1.18 -5.26 29.21
C ARG A 195 -1.01 -4.54 27.88
N PHE A 196 0.17 -4.02 27.56
CA PHE A 196 0.41 -3.34 26.27
C PHE A 196 0.37 -4.32 25.09
N ALA A 197 1.12 -5.41 25.14
CA ALA A 197 1.08 -6.45 24.09
C ALA A 197 -0.27 -7.17 24.01
N GLN A 198 -1.00 -7.34 25.13
CA GLN A 198 -2.35 -7.90 25.14
C GLN A 198 -3.39 -6.91 24.62
N GLN A 199 -3.27 -5.60 24.87
CA GLN A 199 -4.17 -4.59 24.31
C GLN A 199 -3.98 -4.47 22.80
N ASP A 200 -2.73 -4.45 22.34
CA ASP A 200 -2.42 -4.38 20.91
C ASP A 200 -2.87 -5.65 20.19
N TRP A 201 -2.65 -6.83 20.79
CA TRP A 201 -3.22 -8.08 20.27
C TRP A 201 -4.74 -8.16 20.36
N LYS A 202 -5.39 -7.61 21.40
CA LYS A 202 -6.86 -7.58 21.48
C LYS A 202 -7.46 -6.75 20.36
N ARG A 203 -6.87 -5.60 20.02
CA ARG A 203 -7.25 -4.76 18.87
C ARG A 203 -6.99 -5.52 17.56
N HIS A 204 -5.80 -6.08 17.42
CA HIS A 204 -5.39 -6.85 16.25
C HIS A 204 -6.23 -8.12 16.02
N LYS A 205 -6.63 -8.83 17.07
CA LYS A 205 -7.39 -10.09 16.99
C LYS A 205 -8.76 -9.88 16.34
N ALA A 206 -9.42 -8.75 16.61
CA ALA A 206 -10.71 -8.44 16.00
C ALA A 206 -10.60 -8.31 14.47
N GLU A 207 -9.42 -7.96 13.96
CA GLU A 207 -9.17 -7.67 12.54
C GLU A 207 -8.29 -8.73 11.85
N CYS A 208 -7.64 -9.62 12.61
CA CYS A 208 -6.73 -10.64 12.11
C CYS A 208 -7.50 -11.84 11.53
N GLN A 209 -7.89 -11.73 10.27
CA GLN A 209 -8.47 -12.83 9.49
C GLN A 209 -7.37 -13.73 8.91
N ARG A 210 -6.54 -14.33 9.78
CA ARG A 210 -5.59 -15.33 9.29
C ARG A 210 -6.37 -16.60 8.94
N PRO A 211 -6.32 -17.09 7.69
CA PRO A 211 -6.90 -18.38 7.35
C PRO A 211 -6.21 -19.46 8.18
N SER A 212 -6.95 -20.49 8.56
CA SER A 212 -6.37 -21.69 9.18
C SER A 212 -5.25 -22.26 8.28
N ASP A 213 -4.29 -23.01 8.85
CA ASP A 213 -3.20 -23.63 8.07
C ASP A 213 -3.72 -24.52 6.93
N SER A 214 -4.96 -25.04 7.04
CA SER A 214 -5.69 -25.74 5.98
C SER A 214 -6.21 -24.80 4.89
N GLU A 215 -6.78 -23.65 5.26
CA GLU A 215 -7.28 -22.64 4.31
C GLU A 215 -6.15 -21.84 3.64
N GLU A 216 -4.96 -21.77 4.24
CA GLU A 216 -3.78 -21.19 3.57
C GLU A 216 -3.28 -22.05 2.40
N LYS A 217 -3.57 -23.36 2.42
CA LYS A 217 -3.05 -24.33 1.46
C LYS A 217 -4.03 -24.65 0.34
N GLN A 218 -5.33 -24.45 0.52
CA GLN A 218 -6.32 -24.71 -0.52
C GLN A 218 -6.98 -23.41 -0.96
N VAL A 219 -7.11 -23.21 -2.27
CA VAL A 219 -7.84 -22.08 -2.82
C VAL A 219 -9.02 -22.57 -3.63
N LYS A 220 -10.21 -22.12 -3.21
CA LYS A 220 -11.46 -22.36 -3.91
C LYS A 220 -11.79 -21.13 -4.72
N PHE A 221 -12.07 -21.31 -6.00
CA PHE A 221 -12.52 -20.23 -6.88
C PHE A 221 -13.60 -20.72 -7.83
N THR A 222 -14.36 -19.77 -8.37
CA THR A 222 -15.32 -20.08 -9.44
C THR A 222 -14.63 -19.78 -10.75
N THR A 223 -14.61 -20.76 -11.64
CA THR A 223 -13.96 -20.67 -12.94
C THR A 223 -14.74 -19.73 -13.87
N LEU A 224 -14.20 -19.32 -15.03
CA LEU A 224 -14.91 -18.42 -15.95
C LEU A 224 -16.20 -19.08 -16.49
N GLN A 225 -16.21 -20.41 -16.62
CA GLN A 225 -17.42 -21.17 -16.96
C GLN A 225 -18.45 -21.29 -15.82
N GLY A 226 -18.14 -20.78 -14.62
CA GLY A 226 -19.05 -20.83 -13.46
C GLY A 226 -18.93 -22.10 -12.62
N GLU A 227 -17.97 -22.97 -12.91
CA GLU A 227 -17.72 -24.19 -12.13
C GLU A 227 -16.93 -23.86 -10.86
N LYS A 228 -17.05 -24.67 -9.80
CA LYS A 228 -16.23 -24.50 -8.60
C LYS A 228 -14.99 -25.37 -8.71
N ALA A 229 -13.82 -24.75 -8.68
CA ALA A 229 -12.52 -25.44 -8.67
C ALA A 229 -11.80 -25.24 -7.33
N GLU A 230 -10.99 -26.24 -6.97
CA GLU A 230 -10.15 -26.23 -5.78
C GLU A 230 -8.71 -26.58 -6.16
N VAL A 231 -7.76 -25.74 -5.78
CA VAL A 231 -6.33 -25.93 -6.06
C VAL A 231 -5.57 -26.06 -4.76
N ASP A 232 -4.78 -27.13 -4.65
CA ASP A 232 -3.83 -27.31 -3.56
C ASP A 232 -2.51 -26.56 -3.85
N LEU A 233 -2.18 -25.62 -2.98
CA LEU A 233 -0.98 -24.80 -2.99
C LEU A 233 0.09 -25.31 -2.01
N SER A 234 -0.12 -26.46 -1.37
CA SER A 234 0.78 -27.01 -0.36
C SER A 234 2.22 -27.24 -0.85
N SER A 235 2.39 -27.45 -2.16
CA SER A 235 3.70 -27.65 -2.81
C SER A 235 4.44 -26.33 -3.14
N LEU A 236 3.80 -25.17 -2.99
CA LEU A 236 4.38 -23.87 -3.33
C LEU A 236 5.11 -23.21 -2.17
N LYS A 237 6.15 -22.43 -2.52
CA LYS A 237 6.70 -21.41 -1.62
C LYS A 237 5.63 -20.34 -1.35
N ASN A 238 5.61 -19.79 -0.13
CA ASN A 238 4.61 -18.81 0.32
C ASN A 238 4.38 -17.64 -0.67
N SER A 239 5.44 -17.11 -1.27
CA SER A 239 5.33 -16.01 -2.25
C SER A 239 4.55 -16.42 -3.51
N LYS A 240 4.76 -17.65 -4.01
CA LYS A 240 4.03 -18.18 -5.17
C LYS A 240 2.58 -18.54 -4.82
N ALA A 241 2.35 -19.08 -3.61
CA ALA A 241 1.00 -19.33 -3.12
C ALA A 241 0.18 -18.04 -2.95
N GLU A 242 0.82 -16.92 -2.62
CA GLU A 242 0.18 -15.61 -2.61
C GLU A 242 -0.20 -15.14 -4.02
N ILE A 243 0.69 -15.30 -5.01
CA ILE A 243 0.39 -14.96 -6.41
C ILE A 243 -0.78 -15.80 -6.93
N ALA A 244 -0.75 -17.12 -6.73
CA ALA A 244 -1.84 -18.01 -7.13
C ALA A 244 -3.19 -17.60 -6.49
N ARG A 245 -3.18 -17.18 -5.22
CA ARG A 245 -4.36 -16.63 -4.54
C ARG A 245 -4.87 -15.34 -5.18
N ARG A 246 -3.98 -14.42 -5.57
CA ARG A 246 -4.39 -13.19 -6.25
C ARG A 246 -4.98 -13.46 -7.63
N ILE A 247 -4.37 -14.38 -8.38
CA ILE A 247 -4.87 -14.77 -9.70
C ILE A 247 -6.26 -15.38 -9.59
N THR A 248 -6.45 -16.36 -8.71
CA THR A 248 -7.75 -17.02 -8.48
C THR A 248 -8.83 -16.05 -7.97
N GLN A 249 -8.48 -15.08 -7.13
CA GLN A 249 -9.40 -14.00 -6.72
C GLN A 249 -9.78 -13.07 -7.87
N SER A 250 -8.95 -12.97 -8.91
CA SER A 250 -9.21 -12.12 -10.07
C SER A 250 -10.17 -12.77 -11.08
N TYR A 251 -10.45 -14.08 -10.97
CA TYR A 251 -11.38 -14.77 -11.88
C TYR A 251 -12.80 -14.18 -11.83
N SER A 252 -13.30 -13.84 -10.63
CA SER A 252 -14.62 -13.22 -10.51
C SER A 252 -14.68 -11.87 -11.21
N PHE A 253 -13.62 -11.06 -11.06
CA PHE A 253 -13.51 -9.77 -11.73
C PHE A 253 -13.47 -9.93 -13.25
N ILE A 254 -12.63 -10.84 -13.75
CA ILE A 254 -12.47 -11.06 -15.20
C ILE A 254 -13.75 -11.57 -15.85
N ARG A 255 -14.50 -12.42 -15.14
CA ARG A 255 -15.79 -12.93 -15.60
C ARG A 255 -16.84 -11.82 -15.74
N GLU A 256 -16.80 -10.81 -14.88
CA GLU A 256 -17.83 -9.76 -14.80
C GLU A 256 -17.49 -8.51 -15.63
N ASP A 257 -16.20 -8.20 -15.82
CA ASP A 257 -15.78 -7.01 -16.58
C ASP A 257 -15.57 -7.29 -18.08
N LYS A 258 -16.48 -6.76 -18.91
CA LYS A 258 -16.42 -6.86 -20.37
C LYS A 258 -15.27 -6.10 -21.03
N ARG A 259 -14.52 -5.29 -20.27
CA ARG A 259 -13.40 -4.48 -20.78
C ARG A 259 -12.06 -5.20 -20.69
N VAL A 260 -12.03 -6.42 -20.16
CA VAL A 260 -10.80 -7.21 -20.09
C VAL A 260 -10.29 -7.49 -21.51
N PRO A 261 -9.02 -7.18 -21.82
CA PRO A 261 -8.45 -7.48 -23.13
C PRO A 261 -8.58 -8.95 -23.48
N GLU A 262 -8.89 -9.26 -24.74
CA GLU A 262 -9.11 -10.63 -25.21
C GLU A 262 -7.92 -11.56 -24.90
N THR A 263 -6.70 -11.06 -25.04
CA THR A 263 -5.46 -11.79 -24.68
C THR A 263 -5.41 -12.22 -23.21
N PHE A 264 -5.98 -11.42 -22.31
CA PHE A 264 -6.06 -11.73 -20.89
C PHE A 264 -7.13 -12.79 -20.63
N ALA A 265 -8.28 -12.66 -21.28
CA ALA A 265 -9.34 -13.67 -21.21
C ALA A 265 -8.85 -15.04 -21.73
N THR A 266 -8.10 -15.07 -22.83
CA THR A 266 -7.47 -16.29 -23.37
C THR A 266 -6.49 -16.91 -22.38
N PHE A 267 -5.60 -16.10 -21.77
CA PHE A 267 -4.64 -16.60 -20.79
C PHE A 267 -5.32 -17.21 -19.55
N PHE A 268 -6.38 -16.57 -19.04
CA PHE A 268 -7.15 -17.11 -17.92
C PHE A 268 -7.92 -18.37 -18.30
N ALA A 269 -8.45 -18.45 -19.53
CA ALA A 269 -9.08 -19.67 -20.03
C ALA A 269 -8.08 -20.84 -20.15
N GLU A 270 -6.84 -20.57 -20.56
CA GLU A 270 -5.76 -21.58 -20.57
C GLU A 270 -5.40 -22.04 -19.15
N MET A 271 -5.28 -21.11 -18.20
CA MET A 271 -5.04 -21.45 -16.80
C MET A 271 -6.19 -22.29 -16.21
N GLU A 272 -7.43 -21.96 -16.56
CA GLU A 272 -8.62 -22.69 -16.13
C GLU A 272 -8.67 -24.11 -16.70
N ALA A 273 -8.33 -24.27 -17.98
CA ALA A 273 -8.22 -25.58 -18.62
C ALA A 273 -7.16 -26.45 -17.91
N ALA A 274 -6.05 -25.85 -17.46
CA ALA A 274 -5.02 -26.56 -16.71
C ALA A 274 -5.47 -27.00 -15.31
N VAL A 275 -6.40 -26.27 -14.67
CA VAL A 275 -6.92 -26.61 -13.34
C VAL A 275 -8.09 -27.59 -13.42
N SER A 276 -8.98 -27.45 -14.40
CA SER A 276 -10.19 -28.27 -14.52
C SER A 276 -9.91 -29.71 -15.01
N GLY A 277 -8.65 -30.08 -15.28
CA GLY A 277 -8.23 -31.45 -15.59
C GLY A 277 -8.84 -32.01 -16.88
N ASN A 278 -9.38 -31.16 -17.77
CA ASN A 278 -10.21 -31.62 -18.88
C ASN A 278 -9.46 -31.58 -20.23
N LYS A 279 -9.32 -32.77 -20.82
CA LYS A 279 -9.12 -33.13 -22.25
C LYS A 279 -7.75 -32.96 -22.92
N ASN A 280 -6.84 -32.10 -22.46
CA ASN A 280 -5.57 -31.86 -23.19
C ASN A 280 -4.28 -32.30 -22.46
N GLY A 281 -4.38 -33.10 -21.40
CA GLY A 281 -3.20 -33.55 -20.65
C GLY A 281 -2.52 -32.46 -19.81
N GLN A 282 -3.18 -31.33 -19.59
CA GLN A 282 -2.71 -30.31 -18.66
C GLN A 282 -3.01 -30.75 -17.24
N THR A 283 -1.99 -30.73 -16.40
CA THR A 283 -2.06 -31.17 -15.00
C THR A 283 -2.01 -29.95 -14.07
N PRO A 284 -2.36 -30.08 -12.78
CA PRO A 284 -2.16 -29.01 -11.80
C PRO A 284 -0.74 -28.41 -11.81
N GLU A 285 0.28 -29.19 -12.19
CA GLU A 285 1.65 -28.71 -12.39
C GLU A 285 1.78 -27.71 -13.55
N GLU A 286 0.97 -27.81 -14.60
CA GLU A 286 0.97 -26.85 -15.70
C GLU A 286 0.36 -25.52 -15.26
N PHE A 287 -0.71 -25.54 -14.43
CA PHE A 287 -1.20 -24.32 -13.77
C PHE A 287 -0.09 -23.66 -12.96
N MET A 288 0.69 -24.45 -12.20
CA MET A 288 1.84 -23.93 -11.46
C MET A 288 2.90 -23.31 -12.36
N ARG A 289 3.22 -23.95 -13.48
CA ARG A 289 4.16 -23.43 -14.48
C ARG A 289 3.65 -22.11 -15.07
N MET A 290 2.35 -21.95 -15.28
CA MET A 290 1.75 -20.70 -15.74
C MET A 290 1.84 -19.59 -14.69
N VAL A 291 1.61 -19.91 -13.40
CA VAL A 291 1.84 -18.96 -12.29
C VAL A 291 3.30 -18.52 -12.21
N GLU A 292 4.26 -19.42 -12.48
CA GLU A 292 5.69 -19.09 -12.50
C GLU A 292 6.09 -18.20 -13.69
N LYS A 293 5.44 -18.37 -14.83
CA LYS A 293 5.63 -17.55 -16.03
C LYS A 293 4.82 -16.25 -16.01
N TRP A 294 4.11 -15.96 -14.92
CA TRP A 294 3.32 -14.74 -14.80
C TRP A 294 4.16 -13.51 -15.15
N PRO A 295 3.75 -12.69 -16.13
CA PRO A 295 4.56 -11.56 -16.58
C PRO A 295 4.79 -10.56 -15.45
N LYS A 296 6.06 -10.22 -15.16
CA LYS A 296 6.44 -9.32 -14.05
C LYS A 296 5.87 -7.90 -14.18
N GLY A 297 5.45 -7.49 -15.38
CA GLY A 297 4.81 -6.19 -15.63
C GLY A 297 3.29 -6.21 -15.56
N TRP A 298 2.66 -7.37 -15.31
CA TRP A 298 1.20 -7.47 -15.27
C TRP A 298 0.70 -7.25 -13.85
N VAL A 299 0.10 -6.07 -13.64
CA VAL A 299 -0.57 -5.71 -12.39
C VAL A 299 -2.03 -6.14 -12.50
N LEU A 300 -2.43 -7.10 -11.66
CA LEU A 300 -3.84 -7.44 -11.50
C LEU A 300 -4.58 -6.21 -10.97
N PRO A 301 -5.74 -5.82 -11.53
CA PRO A 301 -6.54 -4.74 -10.98
C PRO A 301 -6.84 -5.04 -9.51
N HIS A 302 -6.40 -4.15 -8.63
CA HIS A 302 -6.65 -4.26 -7.20
C HIS A 302 -8.09 -3.87 -6.89
N HIS A 303 -8.80 -4.75 -6.17
CA HIS A 303 -9.98 -4.37 -5.37
C HIS A 303 -9.54 -3.69 -4.08
#